data_AF-A0A847J4Z1-F1
#
_entry.id   AF-A0A847J4Z1-F1
#
_cell.length_a   1.000
_cell.length_b   1.000
_cell.length_c   1.000
_cell.angle_alpha   90.00
_cell.angle_beta   90.00
_cell.angle_gamma   90.00
#
_symmetry.space_group_name_H-M   'P 1'
#
loop_
_entity.id
_entity.type
_entity.pdbx_description
1 polymer ?
#
loop_
_entity_poly.entity_id
_entity_poly.type
_entity_poly.pdbx_seq_one_letter_code
_entity_poly.pdbx_strand_id
1 'polypeptide(L)' 'MIPRYSRPEMTAIWEPQTRFRIWFEIEAHATDALAELGVVPKEAAAEIWAKAKDATF' A
#
# COMPACT_ATOMS: atom_id res chain seq x y z
N MET A 1 6.93 14.90 -11.23
CA MET A 1 6.10 15.81 -12.06
C MET A 1 6.84 17.13 -12.26
N ILE A 2 6.72 17.80 -13.41
CA ILE A 2 7.43 19.08 -13.64
C ILE A 2 6.70 20.19 -12.86
N PRO A 3 7.33 20.87 -11.87
CA PRO A 3 6.64 21.81 -10.98
C PRO A 3 5.91 22.94 -11.70
N ARG A 4 6.47 23.42 -12.82
CA ARG A 4 5.86 24.48 -13.65
C ARG A 4 4.49 24.12 -14.21
N TYR A 5 4.23 22.84 -14.48
CA TYR A 5 3.01 22.36 -15.13
C TYR A 5 2.13 21.51 -14.21
N SER A 6 2.49 21.41 -12.94
CA SER A 6 1.85 20.47 -12.01
C SER A 6 1.49 21.19 -10.74
N ARG A 7 0.27 20.98 -10.26
CA ARG A 7 -0.14 21.46 -8.94
C ARG A 7 0.50 20.59 -7.85
N PRO A 8 0.66 21.10 -6.62
CA PRO A 8 1.19 20.31 -5.50
C PRO A 8 0.43 18.99 -5.31
N GLU A 9 -0.89 18.99 -5.44
CA GLU A 9 -1.72 17.79 -5.25
C GLU A 9 -1.44 16.73 -6.33
N MET A 10 -1.21 17.17 -7.58
CA MET A 10 -0.81 16.27 -8.66
C MET A 10 0.58 15.69 -8.42
N THR A 11 1.53 16.50 -7.96
CA THR A 11 2.87 16.02 -7.68
C THR A 11 2.87 14.97 -6.58
N ALA A 12 2.10 15.19 -5.50
CA ALA A 12 1.95 14.26 -4.38
C ALA A 12 1.41 12.87 -4.79
N ILE A 13 0.52 12.79 -5.78
CA ILE A 13 0.03 11.50 -6.30
C ILE A 13 1.17 10.67 -6.93
N TRP A 14 2.11 11.33 -7.58
CA TRP A 14 3.21 10.69 -8.29
C TRP A 14 4.51 10.62 -7.48
N GLU A 15 4.47 10.99 -6.20
CA GLU A 15 5.60 10.85 -5.29
C GLU A 15 5.87 9.34 -5.01
N PRO A 16 7.15 8.95 -4.84
CA PRO A 16 7.51 7.56 -4.54
C PRO A 16 6.72 6.95 -3.37
N GLN A 17 6.42 7.76 -2.36
CA GLN A 17 5.64 7.41 -1.18
C GLN A 17 4.25 6.89 -1.54
N THR A 18 3.54 7.62 -2.42
CA THR A 18 2.23 7.20 -2.91
C THR A 18 2.31 5.89 -3.68
N ARG A 19 3.35 5.71 -4.52
CA ARG A 19 3.57 4.45 -5.23
C ARG A 19 3.78 3.27 -4.27
N PHE A 20 4.63 3.44 -3.25
CA PHE A 20 4.91 2.37 -2.29
C PHE A 20 3.70 2.06 -1.42
N ARG A 21 2.92 3.06 -1.01
CA ARG A 21 1.64 2.85 -0.33
C ARG A 21 0.68 2.03 -1.18
N ILE A 22 0.52 2.37 -2.46
CA ILE A 22 -0.37 1.63 -3.38
C ILE A 22 0.10 0.17 -3.53
N TRP A 23 1.40 -0.07 -3.68
CA TRP A 23 1.93 -1.43 -3.75
C TRP A 23 1.67 -2.22 -2.48
N PHE A 24 1.87 -1.60 -1.31
CA PHE A 24 1.52 -2.22 -0.04
C PHE A 24 0.03 -2.58 0.02
N GLU A 25 -0.87 -1.67 -0.32
CA GLU A 25 -2.32 -1.91 -0.32
C GLU A 25 -2.71 -3.08 -1.23
N ILE A 26 -2.11 -3.15 -2.43
CA ILE A 26 -2.34 -4.25 -3.37
C ILE A 26 -1.93 -5.59 -2.76
N GLU A 27 -0.70 -5.69 -2.23
CA GLU A 27 -0.17 -6.93 -1.67
C GLU A 27 -0.88 -7.35 -0.38
N ALA A 28 -1.27 -6.39 0.46
CA ALA A 28 -2.02 -6.65 1.68
C ALA A 28 -3.40 -7.24 1.36
N HIS A 29 -4.13 -6.64 0.40
CA HIS A 29 -5.40 -7.18 -0.07
C HIS A 29 -5.27 -8.53 -0.78
N ALA A 30 -4.21 -8.73 -1.55
CA ALA A 30 -3.92 -10.04 -2.15
C ALA A 30 -3.70 -11.09 -1.05
N THR A 31 -2.99 -10.73 0.02
CA THR A 31 -2.74 -11.63 1.15
C THR A 31 -4.01 -11.93 1.95
N ASP A 32 -4.93 -10.97 2.10
CA ASP A 32 -6.25 -11.20 2.70
C ASP A 32 -7.02 -12.28 1.91
N ALA A 33 -7.06 -12.17 0.59
CA ALA A 33 -7.71 -13.18 -0.26
C ALA A 33 -7.01 -14.55 -0.17
N LEU A 34 -5.67 -14.57 -0.10
CA LEU A 34 -4.92 -15.81 0.10
C LEU A 34 -5.21 -16.45 1.47
N ALA A 35 -5.46 -15.65 2.51
CA ALA A 35 -5.84 -16.13 3.83
C ALA A 35 -7.27 -16.72 3.84
N GLU A 36 -8.19 -16.11 3.10
CA GLU A 36 -9.55 -16.66 2.90
C GLU A 36 -9.52 -18.01 2.16
N LEU A 37 -8.61 -18.16 1.19
CA LEU A 37 -8.38 -19.41 0.47
C LEU A 37 -7.58 -20.45 1.27
N GLY A 38 -7.07 -20.08 2.47
CA GLY A 38 -6.29 -20.97 3.33
C GLY A 38 -4.85 -21.22 2.87
N VAL A 39 -4.33 -20.41 1.93
CA VAL A 39 -2.93 -20.50 1.46
C VAL A 39 -1.98 -19.96 2.52
N VAL A 40 -2.40 -18.95 3.29
CA VAL A 40 -1.65 -18.37 4.41
C VAL A 40 -2.51 -18.32 5.68
N PRO A 41 -1.90 -18.31 6.89
CA PRO A 41 -2.65 -18.10 8.13
C PRO A 41 -3.32 -16.72 8.18
N LYS A 42 -4.52 -16.65 8.74
CA LYS A 42 -5.26 -15.37 8.88
C LYS A 42 -4.54 -14.37 9.78
N GLU A 43 -3.82 -14.89 10.76
CA GLU A 43 -3.01 -14.10 11.69
C GLU A 43 -1.87 -13.40 10.95
N ALA A 44 -1.30 -14.04 9.91
CA ALA A 44 -0.25 -13.44 9.10
C ALA A 44 -0.77 -12.26 8.26
N ALA A 45 -1.96 -12.40 7.66
CA ALA A 45 -2.62 -11.31 6.94
C ALA A 45 -2.94 -10.13 7.88
N ALA A 46 -3.46 -10.41 9.08
CA ALA A 46 -3.74 -9.38 10.09
C ALA A 46 -2.47 -8.65 10.57
N GLU A 47 -1.36 -9.37 10.74
CA GLU A 47 -0.08 -8.81 11.18
C GLU A 47 0.51 -7.85 10.14
N ILE A 48 0.34 -8.15 8.84
CA ILE A 48 0.77 -7.28 7.74
C ILE A 48 0.07 -5.91 7.84
N TRP A 49 -1.25 -5.91 8.03
CA TRP A 49 -2.00 -4.68 8.25
C TRP A 49 -1.59 -3.95 9.52
N ALA A 50 -1.42 -4.66 10.63
CA ALA A 50 -1.05 -4.05 11.91
C ALA A 50 0.31 -3.32 11.85
N LYS A 51 1.27 -3.86 11.09
CA LYS A 51 2.62 -3.29 10.99
C LYS A 51 2.76 -2.17 9.97
N ALA A 52 1.99 -2.21 8.88
CA ALA A 52 2.26 -1.36 7.72
C ALA A 52 1.11 -0.39 7.36
N LYS A 53 -0.06 -0.47 8.01
CA LYS A 53 -1.17 0.46 7.80
C LYS A 53 -0.78 1.92 8.03
N ASP A 54 0.03 2.19 9.05
CA ASP A 54 0.49 3.54 9.41
C ASP A 54 1.97 3.77 9.05
N ALA A 55 2.53 2.95 8.15
CA ALA A 55 3.90 3.10 7.72
C ALA A 55 4.10 4.44 7.00
N THR A 56 5.19 5.14 7.35
CA THR A 56 5.64 6.30 6.60
C THR A 56 6.56 5.81 5.48
N PHE A 57 6.12 6.01 4.24
CA PHE A 57 6.86 5.64 3.04
C PHE A 57 7.80 6.76 2.57
#